data_AF-H6QTA7-F1
#
_entry.id   AF-H6QTA7-F1
#
_cell.length_a   1.000
_cell.length_b   1.000
_cell.length_c   1.000
_cell.angle_alpha   90.00
_cell.angle_beta   90.00
_cell.angle_gamma   90.00
#
_symmetry.space_group_name_H-M   'P 1'
#
loop_
_entity.id
_entity.type
_entity.pdbx_description
1 polymer ?
#
loop_
_entity_poly.entity_id
_entity_poly.type
_entity_poly.pdbx_seq_one_letter_code
_entity_poly.pdbx_strand_id
1 'polypeptide(L)'
;MNISEWEAALTEANIKDEYQDVLNGFDQGISHHSVGNLRWLTPDSHASATQSKEKIEKSTEKEISARRMFGPFTHAQVVTVFPFFCSSPMGAVVNGDSSVRPINNLSYPKNRRDQPLVNSFVDKKNFTTTWDNFNKVSRFFQNLSEPVHLALFD
;
A
#
# COMPACT_ATOMS: atom_id res chain seq x y z
N MET A 1 -9.51 5.72 6.54
CA MET A 1 -9.60 4.34 7.06
C MET A 1 -11.01 4.07 7.61
N ASN A 2 -11.49 2.82 7.71
CA ASN A 2 -12.74 2.51 8.44
C ASN A 2 -12.42 2.20 9.90
N ILE A 3 -12.44 3.21 10.76
CA ILE A 3 -12.02 3.10 12.18
C ILE A 3 -12.88 2.10 12.95
N SER A 4 -14.20 2.07 12.70
CA SER A 4 -15.11 1.17 13.43
C SER A 4 -14.80 -0.31 13.18
N GLU A 5 -14.46 -0.67 11.94
CA GLU A 5 -14.06 -2.05 11.60
C GLU A 5 -12.72 -2.42 12.23
N TRP A 6 -11.77 -1.47 12.27
CA TRP A 6 -10.49 -1.68 12.96
C TRP A 6 -10.66 -1.86 14.46
N GLU A 7 -11.49 -1.02 15.10
CA GLU A 7 -11.79 -1.15 16.52
C GLU A 7 -12.44 -2.49 16.84
N ALA A 8 -13.39 -2.94 16.00
CA ALA A 8 -14.01 -4.25 16.13
C ALA A 8 -12.98 -5.38 16.01
N ALA A 9 -12.13 -5.36 14.97
CA ALA A 9 -11.11 -6.38 14.73
C ALA A 9 -10.07 -6.46 15.86
N LEU A 10 -9.58 -5.32 16.35
CA LEU A 10 -8.61 -5.27 17.47
C LEU A 10 -9.23 -5.75 18.78
N THR A 11 -10.51 -5.45 19.00
CA THR A 11 -11.27 -5.94 20.17
C THR A 11 -11.46 -7.46 20.09
N GLU A 12 -11.87 -7.99 18.93
CA GLU A 12 -12.04 -9.43 18.71
C GLU A 12 -10.72 -10.20 18.89
N ALA A 13 -9.60 -9.62 18.45
CA ALA A 13 -8.28 -10.19 18.64
C ALA A 13 -7.70 -10.01 20.06
N ASN A 14 -8.39 -9.30 20.96
CA ASN A 14 -7.95 -9.01 22.33
C ASN A 14 -6.58 -8.30 22.41
N ILE A 15 -6.32 -7.39 21.46
CA ILE A 15 -5.06 -6.61 21.36
C ILE A 15 -5.33 -5.10 21.21
N LYS A 16 -6.56 -4.65 21.48
CA LYS A 16 -6.95 -3.24 21.36
C LYS A 16 -6.08 -2.31 22.19
N ASP A 17 -5.83 -2.66 23.45
CA ASP A 17 -5.06 -1.80 24.35
C ASP A 17 -3.60 -1.67 23.89
N GLU A 18 -3.02 -2.72 23.31
CA GLU A 18 -1.66 -2.72 22.77
C GLU A 18 -1.54 -1.86 21.50
N TYR A 19 -2.55 -1.89 20.63
CA TYR A 19 -2.58 -1.18 19.34
C TYR A 19 -3.55 -0.01 19.30
N GLN A 20 -3.79 0.63 20.46
CA GLN A 20 -4.69 1.78 20.54
C GLN A 20 -4.18 2.99 19.74
N ASP A 21 -2.86 3.06 19.52
CA ASP A 21 -2.20 4.03 18.64
C ASP A 21 -2.61 3.88 17.18
N VAL A 22 -2.95 2.67 16.70
CA VAL A 22 -3.48 2.44 15.35
C VAL A 22 -4.81 3.18 15.16
N LEU A 23 -5.71 3.11 16.16
CA LEU A 23 -7.01 3.80 16.10
C LEU A 23 -6.85 5.32 16.21
N ASN A 24 -5.85 5.79 16.96
CA ASN A 24 -5.63 7.21 17.22
C ASN A 24 -4.77 7.90 16.13
N GLY A 25 -3.92 7.15 15.44
CA GLY A 25 -2.88 7.68 14.55
C GLY A 25 -3.07 7.40 13.06
N PHE A 26 -3.94 6.45 12.68
CA PHE A 26 -4.14 6.04 11.28
C PHE A 26 -5.57 6.32 10.77
N ASP A 27 -6.15 7.48 11.06
CA ASP A 27 -7.41 7.88 10.42
C ASP A 27 -7.28 8.11 8.89
N GLN A 28 -6.04 8.32 8.45
CA GLN A 28 -5.65 8.64 7.08
C GLN A 28 -5.60 7.39 6.19
N GLY A 29 -6.10 7.52 4.97
CA GLY A 29 -6.02 6.47 3.95
C GLY A 29 -6.43 7.02 2.60
N ILE A 30 -6.42 6.17 1.57
CA ILE A 30 -6.99 6.54 0.27
C ILE A 30 -8.49 6.77 0.49
N SER A 31 -8.96 7.99 0.25
CA SER A 31 -10.37 8.31 0.37
C SER A 31 -11.19 7.48 -0.61
N HIS A 32 -12.48 7.29 -0.30
CA HIS A 32 -13.42 6.81 -1.31
C HIS A 32 -13.31 7.72 -2.54
N HIS A 33 -13.07 7.11 -3.70
CA HIS A 33 -12.87 7.81 -4.95
C HIS A 33 -13.51 7.03 -6.09
N SER A 34 -13.74 7.72 -7.20
CA SER A 34 -14.25 7.17 -8.44
C SER A 34 -13.56 7.83 -9.63
N VAL A 35 -13.63 7.17 -10.79
CA VAL A 35 -13.14 7.73 -12.05
C VAL A 35 -14.32 7.85 -13.02
N GLY A 36 -14.90 9.05 -13.08
CA GLY A 36 -16.11 9.29 -13.87
C GLY A 36 -17.23 8.33 -13.48
N ASN A 37 -17.82 7.67 -14.49
CA ASN A 37 -18.88 6.67 -14.32
C ASN A 37 -18.36 5.22 -14.38
N LEU A 38 -17.04 5.01 -14.28
CA LEU A 38 -16.47 3.67 -14.31
C LEU A 38 -16.82 2.90 -13.03
N ARG A 39 -17.09 1.60 -13.17
CA ARG A 39 -17.21 0.67 -12.03
C ARG A 39 -15.87 0.07 -11.61
N TRP A 40 -14.87 0.09 -12.49
CA TRP A 40 -13.52 -0.33 -12.16
C TRP A 40 -12.50 0.24 -13.14
N LEU A 41 -11.24 0.29 -12.71
CA LEU A 41 -10.08 0.58 -13.54
C LEU A 41 -9.02 -0.50 -13.31
N THR A 42 -8.92 -1.46 -14.24
CA THR A 42 -8.06 -2.64 -14.08
C THR A 42 -7.10 -2.78 -15.26
N PRO A 43 -6.03 -1.98 -15.31
CA PRO A 43 -5.05 -2.05 -16.39
C PRO A 43 -4.25 -3.36 -16.36
N ASP A 44 -3.77 -3.77 -17.53
CA ASP A 44 -2.90 -4.94 -17.66
C ASP A 44 -1.57 -4.73 -16.93
N SER A 45 -1.05 -5.83 -16.38
CA SER A 45 0.30 -5.88 -15.79
C SER A 45 1.39 -5.74 -16.86
N HIS A 46 2.58 -5.31 -16.43
CA HIS A 46 3.75 -5.20 -17.30
C HIS A 46 4.24 -6.58 -17.76
N ALA A 47 4.89 -6.63 -18.93
CA ALA A 47 5.42 -7.88 -19.50
C ALA A 47 6.35 -8.64 -18.54
N SER A 48 7.10 -7.93 -17.69
CA SER A 48 7.96 -8.53 -16.66
C SER A 48 7.20 -9.41 -15.67
N ALA A 49 5.96 -9.02 -15.31
CA ALA A 49 5.12 -9.81 -14.40
C ALA A 49 4.64 -11.10 -15.09
N THR A 50 4.24 -11.02 -16.36
CA THR A 50 3.88 -12.20 -17.15
C THR A 50 5.05 -13.18 -17.27
N GLN A 51 6.25 -12.69 -17.54
CA GLN A 51 7.47 -13.52 -17.61
C GLN A 51 7.84 -14.17 -16.28
N SER A 52 7.45 -13.56 -15.15
CA SER A 52 7.76 -14.04 -13.80
C SER A 52 6.53 -14.62 -13.07
N LYS A 53 5.46 -14.94 -13.81
CA LYS A 53 4.14 -15.26 -13.26
C LYS A 53 4.20 -16.34 -12.18
N GLU A 54 4.81 -17.48 -12.48
CA GLU A 54 4.88 -18.63 -11.56
C GLU A 54 5.59 -18.27 -10.25
N LYS A 55 6.67 -17.47 -10.32
CA LYS A 55 7.40 -17.02 -9.12
C LYS A 55 6.56 -16.06 -8.28
N ILE A 56 5.80 -15.17 -8.92
CA ILE A 56 4.89 -14.24 -8.25
C ILE A 56 3.75 -15.01 -7.57
N GLU A 57 3.14 -15.97 -8.26
CA GLU A 57 2.06 -16.80 -7.72
C GLU A 57 2.54 -17.57 -6.49
N LYS A 58 3.69 -18.24 -6.59
CA LYS A 58 4.32 -18.95 -5.46
C LYS A 58 4.64 -18.02 -4.28
N SER A 59 5.14 -16.82 -4.55
CA SER A 59 5.38 -15.83 -3.49
C SER A 59 4.07 -15.41 -2.83
N THR A 60 3.02 -15.18 -3.62
CA THR A 60 1.70 -14.77 -3.13
C THR A 60 1.07 -15.86 -2.26
N GLU A 61 1.15 -17.12 -2.68
CA GLU A 61 0.69 -18.27 -1.90
C GLU A 61 1.39 -18.39 -0.55
N LYS A 62 2.69 -18.10 -0.49
CA LYS A 62 3.45 -18.08 0.77
C LYS A 62 2.94 -16.97 1.70
N GLU A 63 2.65 -15.79 1.18
CA GLU A 63 2.11 -14.68 1.97
C GLU A 63 0.68 -14.96 2.48
N ILE A 64 -0.16 -15.59 1.66
CA ILE A 64 -1.52 -16.01 2.05
C ILE A 64 -1.45 -17.11 3.12
N SER A 65 -0.59 -18.11 2.93
CA SER A 65 -0.40 -19.20 3.89
C SER A 65 0.09 -18.68 5.25
N ALA A 66 0.90 -17.62 5.23
CA ALA A 66 1.35 -16.93 6.43
C ALA A 66 0.36 -15.90 6.97
N ARG A 67 -0.85 -15.79 6.39
CA ARG A 67 -1.91 -14.83 6.76
C ARG A 67 -1.47 -13.36 6.73
N ARG A 68 -0.47 -13.03 5.92
CA ARG A 68 -0.03 -11.64 5.68
C ARG A 68 -0.77 -10.98 4.52
N MET A 69 -1.46 -11.78 3.70
CA MET A 69 -2.33 -11.32 2.61
C MET A 69 -3.64 -12.10 2.61
N PHE A 70 -4.70 -11.44 2.12
CA PHE A 70 -6.00 -12.07 1.86
C PHE A 70 -6.24 -12.14 0.34
N GLY A 71 -6.86 -13.23 -0.10
CA GLY A 71 -7.12 -13.50 -1.52
C GLY A 71 -6.32 -14.71 -2.05
N PRO A 72 -5.98 -14.75 -3.35
CA PRO A 72 -6.33 -13.76 -4.37
C PRO A 72 -7.84 -13.72 -4.61
N PHE A 73 -8.39 -12.53 -4.79
CA PHE A 73 -9.80 -12.35 -5.15
C PHE A 73 -9.96 -12.27 -6.66
N THR A 74 -10.97 -12.94 -7.19
CA THR A 74 -11.34 -12.81 -8.59
C THR A 74 -11.99 -11.46 -8.85
N HIS A 75 -11.88 -10.96 -10.08
CA HIS A 75 -12.55 -9.72 -10.48
C HIS A 75 -14.06 -9.75 -10.19
N ALA A 76 -14.71 -10.90 -10.40
CA ALA A 76 -16.14 -11.07 -10.11
C ALA A 76 -16.47 -10.87 -8.62
N GLN A 77 -15.66 -11.44 -7.71
CA GLN A 77 -15.83 -11.24 -6.27
C GLN A 77 -15.66 -9.77 -5.86
N VAL A 78 -14.71 -9.06 -6.46
CA VAL A 78 -14.45 -7.66 -6.12
C VAL A 78 -15.59 -6.75 -6.61
N VAL A 79 -16.10 -6.99 -7.82
CA VAL A 79 -17.23 -6.23 -8.41
C VAL A 79 -18.52 -6.30 -7.59
N THR A 80 -18.74 -7.38 -6.84
CA THR A 80 -19.95 -7.51 -6.00
C THR A 80 -19.85 -6.75 -4.69
N VAL A 81 -18.63 -6.50 -4.20
CA VAL A 81 -18.39 -5.86 -2.90
C VAL A 81 -18.21 -4.35 -3.07
N PHE A 82 -17.44 -3.92 -4.07
CA PHE A 82 -17.05 -2.53 -4.21
C PHE A 82 -17.85 -1.83 -5.33
N PRO A 83 -18.46 -0.66 -5.04
CA PRO A 83 -19.10 0.17 -6.07
C PRO A 83 -18.11 0.61 -7.16
N PHE A 84 -16.87 0.89 -6.74
CA PHE A 84 -15.72 1.18 -7.60
C PHE A 84 -14.44 0.57 -7.01
N PHE A 85 -13.56 0.03 -7.87
CA PHE A 85 -12.21 -0.35 -7.47
C PHE A 85 -11.19 -0.15 -8.59
N CYS A 86 -9.93 0.01 -8.23
CA CYS A 86 -8.82 0.14 -9.16
C CYS A 86 -7.73 -0.88 -8.82
N SER A 87 -7.20 -1.60 -9.81
CA SER A 87 -5.94 -2.34 -9.66
C SER A 87 -4.78 -1.51 -10.20
N SER A 88 -3.57 -1.78 -9.69
CA SER A 88 -2.34 -1.21 -10.24
C SER A 88 -1.64 -2.26 -11.10
N PRO A 89 -1.03 -1.91 -12.25
CA PRO A 89 -0.23 -2.85 -13.02
C PRO A 89 0.88 -3.44 -12.16
N MET A 90 1.04 -4.76 -12.23
CA MET A 90 2.15 -5.43 -11.58
C MET A 90 3.36 -5.50 -12.51
N GLY A 91 4.54 -5.29 -11.95
CA GLY A 91 5.83 -5.61 -12.57
C GLY A 91 6.57 -6.66 -11.74
N ALA A 92 7.75 -7.05 -12.20
CA ALA A 92 8.63 -7.97 -11.48
C ALA A 92 10.06 -7.46 -11.55
N VAL A 93 10.78 -7.56 -10.44
CA VAL A 93 12.22 -7.22 -10.36
C VAL A 93 12.96 -8.39 -9.74
N VAL A 94 14.18 -8.65 -10.21
CA VAL A 94 15.09 -9.62 -9.61
C VAL A 94 15.96 -8.88 -8.58
N ASN A 95 15.92 -9.35 -7.34
CA ASN A 95 16.75 -8.84 -6.24
C ASN A 95 18.20 -9.34 -6.37
N GLY A 96 19.11 -8.78 -5.56
CA GLY A 96 20.53 -9.18 -5.56
C GLY A 96 20.78 -10.65 -5.18
N ASP A 97 19.86 -11.28 -4.45
CA ASP A 97 19.88 -12.70 -4.09
C ASP A 97 19.19 -13.60 -5.15
N SER A 98 18.88 -13.05 -6.33
CA SER A 98 18.14 -13.72 -7.42
C SER A 98 16.67 -14.04 -7.12
N SER A 99 16.13 -13.64 -5.96
CA SER A 99 14.69 -13.73 -5.70
C SER A 99 13.92 -12.77 -6.59
N VAL A 100 12.71 -13.15 -6.99
CA VAL A 100 11.81 -12.26 -7.74
C VAL A 100 10.86 -11.59 -6.77
N ARG A 101 10.80 -10.26 -6.84
CA ARG A 101 9.85 -9.45 -6.09
C ARG A 101 8.80 -8.85 -7.03
N PRO A 102 7.49 -9.10 -6.79
CA PRO A 102 6.44 -8.35 -7.48
C PRO A 102 6.48 -6.88 -7.04
N ILE A 103 6.26 -5.97 -7.99
CA ILE A 103 6.20 -4.52 -7.73
C ILE A 103 4.89 -3.95 -8.26
N ASN A 104 4.20 -3.13 -7.47
CA ASN A 104 2.99 -2.44 -7.91
C ASN A 104 3.33 -1.08 -8.52
N ASN A 105 2.89 -0.84 -9.74
CA ASN A 105 3.04 0.45 -10.41
C ASN A 105 1.93 1.42 -9.99
N LEU A 106 2.04 1.97 -8.77
CA LEU A 106 1.07 2.93 -8.22
C LEU A 106 1.06 4.29 -8.94
N SER A 107 2.02 4.52 -9.84
CA SER A 107 2.12 5.72 -10.67
C SER A 107 1.55 5.54 -12.08
N TYR A 108 0.77 4.49 -12.31
CA TYR A 108 0.07 4.26 -13.58
C TYR A 108 -1.37 4.81 -13.55
N PRO A 109 -1.88 5.36 -14.67
CA PRO A 109 -1.17 5.72 -15.90
C PRO A 109 -0.49 7.09 -15.79
N LYS A 110 0.76 7.22 -16.28
CA LYS A 110 1.43 8.53 -16.29
C LYS A 110 0.77 9.45 -17.33
N ASN A 111 0.47 10.68 -16.92
CA ASN A 111 0.02 11.78 -17.79
C ASN A 111 -1.30 11.56 -18.54
N ARG A 112 -2.23 10.76 -18.01
CA ARG A 112 -3.59 10.64 -18.56
C ARG A 112 -4.57 11.51 -17.77
N ARG A 113 -5.21 12.46 -18.46
CA ARG A 113 -6.16 13.40 -17.84
C ARG A 113 -7.51 12.77 -17.49
N ASP A 114 -7.90 11.74 -18.24
CA ASP A 114 -9.13 10.98 -18.07
C ASP A 114 -9.02 9.88 -17.00
N GLN A 115 -7.81 9.55 -16.57
CA GLN A 115 -7.52 8.48 -15.61
C GLN A 115 -6.54 9.01 -14.55
N PRO A 116 -7.05 9.68 -13.49
CA PRO A 116 -6.22 10.13 -12.40
C PRO A 116 -5.47 8.97 -11.75
N LEU A 117 -4.22 9.23 -11.34
CA LEU A 117 -3.42 8.28 -10.58
C LEU A 117 -4.08 7.98 -9.24
N VAL A 118 -3.97 6.76 -8.73
CA VAL A 118 -4.46 6.42 -7.37
C VAL A 118 -3.89 7.39 -6.33
N ASN A 119 -2.60 7.72 -6.46
CA ASN A 119 -1.94 8.68 -5.57
C ASN A 119 -2.44 10.12 -5.70
N SER A 120 -3.13 10.49 -6.79
CA SER A 120 -3.70 11.84 -6.94
C SER A 120 -4.94 12.07 -6.09
N PHE A 121 -5.56 11.02 -5.56
CA PHE A 121 -6.68 11.11 -4.62
C PHE A 121 -6.22 11.34 -3.18
N VAL A 122 -4.92 11.26 -2.92
CA VAL A 122 -4.35 11.47 -1.60
C VAL A 122 -3.90 12.92 -1.48
N ASP A 123 -4.53 13.69 -0.59
CA ASP A 123 -4.04 15.04 -0.28
C ASP A 123 -2.79 14.94 0.60
N LYS A 124 -1.64 15.25 0.02
CA LYS A 124 -0.36 15.28 0.72
C LYS A 124 -0.35 16.17 1.96
N LYS A 125 -1.22 17.19 2.05
CA LYS A 125 -1.30 18.09 3.22
C LYS A 125 -1.85 17.38 4.44
N ASN A 126 -2.61 16.30 4.25
CA ASN A 126 -3.08 15.47 5.36
C ASN A 126 -1.93 14.65 5.97
N PHE A 127 -0.86 14.42 5.21
CA PHE A 127 0.33 13.70 5.64
C PHE A 127 1.44 14.72 5.95
N THR A 128 1.40 15.30 7.16
CA THR A 128 2.46 16.18 7.65
C THR A 128 3.72 15.36 8.01
N THR A 129 4.32 14.74 7.00
CA THR A 129 5.62 14.09 7.12
C THR A 129 6.66 15.09 6.62
N THR A 130 7.56 15.53 7.48
CA THR A 130 8.70 16.35 7.05
C THR A 130 9.70 15.45 6.32
N TRP A 131 9.74 15.56 5.00
CA TRP A 131 10.81 14.94 4.20
C TRP A 131 11.99 15.91 4.15
N ASP A 132 13.13 15.50 4.68
CA ASP A 132 14.38 16.23 4.51
C ASP A 132 15.44 15.34 3.86
N ASN A 133 16.39 15.96 3.18
CA ASN A 133 17.47 15.24 2.54
C ASN A 133 18.47 14.69 3.57
N PHE A 134 19.31 13.75 3.13
CA PHE A 134 20.33 13.10 3.97
C PHE A 134 21.16 14.12 4.77
N ASN A 135 21.62 15.20 4.12
CA ASN A 135 22.47 16.19 4.78
C ASN A 135 21.74 16.94 5.91
N LYS A 136 20.48 17.30 5.71
CA LYS A 136 19.68 17.98 6.74
C LYS A 136 19.35 17.05 7.90
N VAL A 137 18.90 15.82 7.61
CA VAL A 137 18.59 14.82 8.64
C VAL A 137 19.84 14.43 9.42
N SER A 138 20.97 14.26 8.75
CA SER A 138 22.26 13.97 9.39
C SER A 138 22.71 15.10 10.33
N ARG A 139 22.61 16.37 9.90
CA ARG A 139 22.89 17.52 10.76
C ARG A 139 21.94 17.63 11.94
N PHE A 140 20.66 17.35 11.74
CA PHE A 140 19.68 17.29 12.82
C PHE A 140 20.14 16.28 13.89
N PHE A 141 20.47 15.04 13.49
CA PHE A 141 20.98 14.03 14.42
C PHE A 141 22.28 14.42 15.11
N GLN A 142 23.22 15.07 14.40
CA GLN A 142 24.48 15.54 14.99
C GLN A 142 24.29 16.60 16.08
N ASN A 143 23.20 17.38 16.00
CA ASN A 143 22.93 18.46 16.94
C ASN A 143 22.09 18.03 18.14
N LEU A 144 21.68 16.76 18.22
CA LEU A 144 20.96 16.25 19.38
C LEU A 144 21.95 16.00 20.53
N SER A 145 21.68 16.63 21.68
CA SER A 145 22.47 16.42 22.91
C SER A 145 22.01 15.20 23.70
N GLU A 146 20.86 14.61 23.34
CA GLU A 146 20.25 13.48 24.05
C GLU A 146 20.09 12.27 23.11
N PRO A 147 20.16 11.04 23.65
CA PRO A 147 19.86 9.84 22.88
C PRO A 147 18.42 9.87 22.34
N VAL A 148 18.25 9.48 21.07
CA VAL A 148 16.92 9.30 20.46
C VAL A 148 16.70 7.85 20.05
N HIS A 149 15.45 7.43 20.05
CA HIS A 149 15.04 6.13 19.52
C HIS A 149 14.76 6.27 18.03
N LEU A 150 15.46 5.45 17.23
CA LEU A 150 15.30 5.39 15.79
C LEU A 150 14.61 4.09 15.41
N ALA A 151 13.51 4.18 14.68
CA ALA A 151 12.92 3.05 13.99
C ALA A 151 13.32 3.10 12.51
N LEU A 152 13.90 2.00 12.02
CA LEU A 152 14.12 1.77 10.60
C LEU A 152 13.02 0.84 10.12
N PHE A 153 12.25 1.29 9.14
CA PHE A 153 11.25 0.47 8.45
C PHE A 153 11.88 0.06 7.12
N ASP A 154 11.94 -1.25 6.84
CA ASP A 154 12.49 -1.80 5.59
C ASP A 154 11.43 -1.90 4.47
#